data_AF-A0A9W5X1D7-F1
#
_entry.id   AF-A0A9W5X1D7-F1
#
_cell.length_a   1.000
_cell.length_b   1.000
_cell.length_c   1.000
_cell.angle_alpha   90.00
_cell.angle_beta   90.00
_cell.angle_gamma   90.00
#
_symmetry.space_group_name_H-M   'P 1'
#
loop_
_entity.id
_entity.type
_entity.pdbx_description
1 polymer ?
#
loop_
_entity_poly.entity_id
_entity_poly.type
_entity_poly.pdbx_seq_one_letter_code
_entity_poly.pdbx_strand_id
1 'polypeptide(L)'
;MTQPDTPALNGMSIGVVLDLLRDEFPDVTISKIRFLEAEGLVTPERTASGYRRFTAYDCARLRFILTAQRDHYLPLKVIKAQLDAQPDGELPQSAVAASGYPAPRLVPVTGESGVAAGRAAVAPAQVRLTREDLLERSGVDDELLNALVRAGVITPMFKGAGTALYDEHAVVIAQCARALADYGVEPRHLRAFRSAADRQSDLIAQIAGPVVKGGKAGARDRADDLAREVAALAITLHTSLIKSAVRDVLDR
;
A
#
# COMPACT_ATOMS: atom_id res chain seq x y z
N MET A 1 -12.41 51.16 2.96
CA MET A 1 -11.77 49.89 2.55
C MET A 1 -11.86 48.96 3.74
N THR A 2 -12.90 48.14 3.80
CA THR A 2 -13.10 47.20 4.90
C THR A 2 -13.02 45.81 4.29
N GLN A 3 -12.04 45.08 4.77
CA GLN A 3 -11.63 43.73 4.38
C GLN A 3 -12.84 42.77 4.35
N PRO A 4 -12.97 41.87 3.36
CA PRO A 4 -13.99 40.83 3.44
C PRO A 4 -13.58 39.83 4.54
N ASP A 5 -14.49 39.59 5.48
CA ASP A 5 -14.41 38.51 6.46
C ASP A 5 -14.32 37.17 5.71
N THR A 6 -13.10 36.61 5.63
CA THR A 6 -12.91 35.21 5.26
C THR A 6 -13.56 34.36 6.36
N PRO A 7 -14.55 33.49 6.06
CA PRO A 7 -15.18 32.68 7.09
C PRO A 7 -14.14 31.79 7.75
N ALA A 8 -14.14 31.75 9.08
CA ALA A 8 -13.30 30.86 9.87
C ALA A 8 -13.48 29.43 9.35
N LEU A 9 -12.44 28.87 8.73
CA LEU A 9 -12.44 27.47 8.34
C LEU A 9 -12.62 26.67 9.64
N ASN A 10 -13.75 25.98 9.78
CA ASN A 10 -14.07 25.14 10.94
C ASN A 10 -13.04 23.99 11.02
N GLY A 11 -11.90 24.25 11.64
CA GLY A 11 -10.83 23.27 11.78
C GLY A 11 -11.27 22.13 12.70
N MET A 12 -11.03 20.89 12.28
CA MET A 12 -11.33 19.67 13.02
C MET A 12 -10.21 19.34 14.01
N SER A 13 -10.55 18.73 15.14
CA SER A 13 -9.54 18.17 16.04
C SER A 13 -8.96 16.89 15.46
N ILE A 14 -7.76 16.50 15.90
CA ILE A 14 -7.12 15.25 15.44
C ILE A 14 -7.98 14.00 15.71
N GLY A 15 -8.82 14.03 16.75
CA GLY A 15 -9.75 12.94 17.05
C GLY A 15 -10.88 12.84 16.01
N VAL A 16 -11.47 13.98 15.64
CA VAL A 16 -12.50 14.03 14.59
C VAL A 16 -11.92 13.60 13.24
N VAL A 17 -10.71 14.04 12.91
CA VAL A 17 -10.03 13.60 11.68
C VAL A 17 -9.76 12.10 11.69
N LEU A 18 -9.31 11.55 12.82
CA LEU A 18 -9.11 10.11 12.96
C LEU A 18 -10.40 9.34 12.68
N ASP A 19 -11.52 9.77 13.26
CA ASP A 19 -12.81 9.10 13.06
C ASP A 19 -13.26 9.17 11.59
N LEU A 20 -13.06 10.30 10.91
CA LEU A 20 -13.37 10.46 9.48
C LEU A 20 -12.48 9.65 8.53
N LEU A 21 -11.26 9.31 8.96
CA LEU A 21 -10.32 8.51 8.17
C LEU A 21 -10.48 7.01 8.48
N ARG A 22 -10.94 6.65 9.67
CA ARG A 22 -10.99 5.26 10.14
C ARG A 22 -11.95 4.39 9.34
N ASP A 23 -12.99 4.97 8.75
CA ASP A 23 -13.93 4.25 7.88
C ASP A 23 -13.24 3.66 6.63
N GLU A 24 -12.29 4.39 6.04
CA GLU A 24 -11.53 3.96 4.85
C GLU A 24 -10.15 3.38 5.20
N PHE A 25 -9.58 3.80 6.33
CA PHE A 25 -8.23 3.47 6.80
C PHE A 25 -8.27 3.03 8.27
N PRO A 26 -8.73 1.81 8.57
CA PRO A 26 -8.95 1.36 9.95
C PRO A 26 -7.68 1.35 10.82
N ASP A 27 -6.50 1.26 10.18
CA ASP A 27 -5.19 1.18 10.83
C ASP A 27 -4.55 2.54 11.08
N VAL A 28 -5.18 3.61 10.64
CA VAL A 28 -4.68 4.95 10.93
C VAL A 28 -4.81 5.20 12.43
N THR A 29 -3.72 5.68 13.02
CA THR A 29 -3.67 6.04 14.44
C THR A 29 -3.34 7.52 14.59
N ILE A 30 -3.63 8.07 15.77
CA ILE A 30 -3.19 9.44 16.13
C ILE A 30 -1.68 9.57 15.97
N SER A 31 -0.92 8.53 16.32
CA SER A 31 0.53 8.49 16.13
C SER A 31 0.91 8.61 14.66
N LYS A 32 0.23 7.89 13.76
CA LYS A 32 0.48 7.99 12.30
C LYS A 32 0.16 9.38 11.76
N ILE A 33 -0.97 9.99 12.15
CA ILE A 33 -1.32 11.35 11.72
C ILE A 33 -0.28 12.38 12.20
N ARG A 34 0.16 12.28 13.46
CA ARG A 34 1.23 13.15 14.01
C ARG A 34 2.58 12.93 13.34
N PHE A 35 2.86 11.69 12.95
CA PHE A 35 4.07 11.37 12.22
C PHE A 35 4.05 11.99 10.81
N LEU A 36 2.93 11.89 10.08
CA LEU A 36 2.77 12.52 8.77
C LEU A 36 2.86 14.07 8.83
N GLU A 37 2.36 14.67 9.91
CA GLU A 37 2.57 16.09 10.22
C GLU A 37 4.06 16.39 10.46
N ALA A 38 4.74 15.58 11.27
CA ALA A 38 6.16 15.80 11.60
C ALA A 38 7.09 15.69 10.39
N GLU A 39 6.77 14.80 9.44
CA GLU A 39 7.46 14.69 8.14
C GLU A 39 7.07 15.81 7.15
N GLY A 40 6.12 16.66 7.54
CA GLY A 40 5.68 17.83 6.79
C GLY A 40 4.82 17.50 5.57
N LEU A 41 4.10 16.36 5.57
CA LEU A 41 3.15 16.04 4.50
C LEU A 41 1.80 16.77 4.71
N VAL A 42 1.52 17.19 5.95
CA VAL A 42 0.31 17.93 6.33
C VAL A 42 0.71 19.01 7.34
N THR A 43 0.14 20.20 7.22
CA THR A 43 0.51 21.38 8.01
C THR A 43 -0.74 22.01 8.65
N PRO A 44 -1.35 21.34 9.64
CA PRO A 44 -2.56 21.85 10.29
C PRO A 44 -2.25 23.14 11.07
N GLU A 45 -3.21 24.06 11.07
CA GLU A 45 -3.10 25.30 11.85
C GLU A 45 -3.08 25.01 13.35
N ARG A 46 -2.47 25.91 14.12
CA ARG A 46 -2.51 25.87 15.58
C ARG A 46 -3.37 27.00 16.10
N THR A 47 -4.28 26.68 17.02
CA THR A 47 -5.03 27.72 17.75
C THR A 47 -4.10 28.51 18.65
N ALA A 48 -4.55 29.68 19.10
CA ALA A 48 -3.85 30.48 20.13
C ALA A 48 -3.57 29.70 21.43
N SER A 49 -4.35 28.64 21.68
CA SER A 49 -4.18 27.71 22.81
C SER A 49 -3.24 26.53 22.51
N GLY A 50 -2.65 26.44 21.31
CA GLY A 50 -1.66 25.43 20.91
C GLY A 50 -2.21 24.12 20.35
N TYR A 51 -3.54 23.97 20.24
CA TYR A 51 -4.18 22.78 19.69
C TYR A 51 -4.16 22.78 18.16
N ARG A 52 -4.01 21.60 17.55
CA ARG A 52 -4.06 21.40 16.10
C ARG A 52 -5.48 21.51 15.58
N ARG A 53 -5.66 22.24 14.49
CA ARG A 53 -6.88 22.40 13.73
C ARG A 53 -6.60 21.97 12.30
N PHE A 54 -7.16 20.82 11.95
CA PHE A 54 -7.05 20.26 10.61
C PHE A 54 -8.19 20.80 9.75
N THR A 55 -7.87 21.29 8.57
CA THR A 55 -8.87 21.71 7.59
C THR A 55 -9.46 20.50 6.85
N ALA A 56 -10.54 20.73 6.09
CA ALA A 56 -11.05 19.72 5.18
C ALA A 56 -10.00 19.30 4.13
N TYR A 57 -9.15 20.25 3.71
CA TYR A 57 -8.04 20.00 2.80
C TYR A 57 -6.96 19.11 3.43
N ASP A 58 -6.60 19.34 4.70
CA ASP A 58 -5.67 18.46 5.41
C ASP A 58 -6.20 17.02 5.50
N CYS A 59 -7.50 16.87 5.73
CA CYS A 59 -8.15 15.55 5.76
C CYS A 59 -8.08 14.87 4.37
N ALA A 60 -8.33 15.63 3.30
CA ALA A 60 -8.23 15.12 1.94
C ALA A 60 -6.77 14.75 1.56
N ARG A 61 -5.76 15.54 1.98
CA ARG A 61 -4.33 15.18 1.87
C ARG A 61 -4.02 13.89 2.62
N LEU A 62 -4.51 13.74 3.86
CA LEU A 62 -4.31 12.51 4.65
C LEU A 62 -4.89 11.29 3.94
N ARG A 63 -6.11 11.38 3.38
CA ARG A 63 -6.68 10.29 2.56
C ARG A 63 -5.77 9.96 1.38
N PHE A 64 -5.34 10.96 0.61
CA PHE A 64 -4.44 10.76 -0.52
C PHE A 64 -3.14 10.05 -0.12
N ILE A 65 -2.48 10.51 0.95
CA ILE A 65 -1.24 9.93 1.46
C ILE A 65 -1.47 8.46 1.86
N LEU A 66 -2.53 8.18 2.62
CA LEU A 66 -2.82 6.85 3.13
C LEU A 66 -3.20 5.88 1.99
N THR A 67 -3.96 6.32 1.00
CA THR A 67 -4.23 5.56 -0.24
C THR A 67 -2.93 5.26 -0.99
N ALA A 68 -2.10 6.27 -1.24
CA ALA A 68 -0.82 6.12 -1.92
C ALA A 68 0.13 5.14 -1.22
N GLN A 69 0.13 5.13 0.12
CA GLN A 69 0.90 4.18 0.90
C GLN A 69 0.30 2.76 0.93
N ARG A 70 -1.03 2.63 0.96
CA ARG A 70 -1.74 1.35 1.03
C ARG A 70 -1.74 0.63 -0.31
N ASP A 71 -2.14 1.32 -1.37
CA ASP A 71 -2.47 0.70 -2.66
C ASP A 71 -1.28 0.72 -3.63
N HIS A 72 -0.36 1.66 -3.44
CA HIS A 72 0.77 1.89 -4.36
C HIS A 72 2.15 1.82 -3.70
N TYR A 73 2.20 1.62 -2.38
CA TYR A 73 3.43 1.50 -1.60
C TYR A 73 4.42 2.66 -1.84
N LEU A 74 3.91 3.87 -2.11
CA LEU A 74 4.75 5.02 -2.45
C LEU A 74 5.54 5.51 -1.22
N PRO A 75 6.85 5.82 -1.36
CA PRO A 75 7.63 6.43 -0.28
C PRO A 75 7.13 7.84 0.06
N LEU A 76 7.23 8.22 1.34
CA LEU A 76 6.76 9.54 1.82
C LEU A 76 7.41 10.71 1.08
N LYS A 77 8.69 10.59 0.69
CA LYS A 77 9.39 11.60 -0.11
C LYS A 77 8.77 11.80 -1.49
N VAL A 78 8.36 10.71 -2.14
CA VAL A 78 7.71 10.74 -3.45
C VAL A 78 6.31 11.32 -3.33
N ILE A 79 5.55 10.90 -2.32
CA ILE A 79 4.22 11.45 -2.05
C ILE A 79 4.31 12.95 -1.76
N LYS A 80 5.30 13.37 -0.96
CA LYS A 80 5.56 14.79 -0.66
C LYS A 80 5.89 15.58 -1.92
N ALA A 81 6.79 15.09 -2.77
CA ALA A 81 7.10 15.73 -4.04
C ALA A 81 5.88 15.85 -4.97
N GLN A 82 5.00 14.84 -5.00
CA GLN A 82 3.75 14.89 -5.77
C GLN A 82 2.77 15.93 -5.23
N LEU A 83 2.67 16.04 -3.90
CA LEU A 83 1.83 17.01 -3.23
C LEU A 83 2.36 18.44 -3.36
N ASP A 84 3.68 18.61 -3.36
CA ASP A 84 4.35 19.92 -3.49
C ASP A 84 4.38 20.41 -4.95
N ALA A 85 4.20 19.52 -5.92
CA ALA A 85 4.09 19.85 -7.34
C ALA A 85 2.70 20.38 -7.75
N GLN A 86 1.70 20.31 -6.86
CA GLN A 86 0.36 20.83 -7.12
C GLN A 86 0.24 22.30 -6.71
N PRO A 87 -0.62 23.07 -7.38
CA PRO A 87 -1.04 24.39 -6.91
C PRO A 87 -1.61 24.32 -5.48
N ASP A 88 -1.44 25.39 -4.71
CA ASP A 88 -1.94 25.47 -3.33
C ASP A 88 -3.44 25.13 -3.27
N GLY A 89 -3.77 24.08 -2.51
CA GLY A 89 -5.14 23.61 -2.32
C GLY A 89 -5.60 22.51 -3.29
N GLU A 90 -4.76 22.07 -4.23
CA GLU A 90 -5.06 20.97 -5.14
C GLU A 90 -4.39 19.65 -4.73
N LEU A 91 -5.07 18.54 -5.01
CA LEU A 91 -4.54 17.18 -4.80
C LEU A 91 -4.21 16.54 -6.15
N PRO A 92 -3.17 15.68 -6.22
CA PRO A 92 -2.87 14.95 -7.44
C PRO A 92 -4.06 14.07 -7.84
N GLN A 93 -4.55 14.24 -9.08
CA GLN A 93 -5.76 13.56 -9.56
C GLN A 93 -5.59 12.04 -9.74
N SER A 94 -4.37 11.51 -9.64
CA SER A 94 -4.12 10.07 -9.56
C SER A 94 -2.67 9.79 -9.13
N ALA A 95 -2.48 8.96 -8.10
CA ALA A 95 -1.17 8.40 -7.74
C ALA A 95 -0.53 7.57 -8.88
N VAL A 96 -1.32 7.18 -9.88
CA VAL A 96 -0.94 6.28 -10.98
C VAL A 96 -0.31 7.01 -12.17
N ALA A 97 -0.47 8.33 -12.30
CA ALA A 97 -0.03 9.06 -13.50
C ALA A 97 1.46 9.47 -13.47
N ALA A 98 2.07 9.59 -12.29
CA ALA A 98 3.44 10.10 -12.16
C ALA A 98 4.53 9.01 -12.07
N SER A 99 4.15 7.74 -11.93
CA SER A 99 5.08 6.61 -12.06
C SER A 99 4.93 6.07 -13.48
N GLY A 100 6.00 6.09 -14.29
CA GLY A 100 6.03 5.65 -15.69
C GLY A 100 5.83 4.13 -15.91
N TYR A 101 4.91 3.54 -15.16
CA TYR A 101 4.54 2.14 -15.19
C TYR A 101 3.03 2.05 -15.39
N PRO A 102 2.54 1.49 -16.51
CA PRO A 102 1.18 1.00 -16.54
C PRO A 102 1.09 -0.15 -15.54
N ALA A 103 0.58 0.11 -14.35
CA ALA A 103 0.11 -0.94 -13.47
C ALA A 103 -1.00 -1.69 -14.23
N PRO A 104 -0.99 -3.04 -14.28
CA PRO A 104 -2.10 -3.77 -14.86
C PRO A 104 -3.37 -3.31 -14.13
N ARG A 105 -4.32 -2.75 -14.88
CA ARG A 105 -5.58 -2.25 -14.32
C ARG A 105 -6.44 -3.47 -13.99
N LEU A 106 -6.32 -3.92 -12.75
CA LEU A 106 -7.21 -4.92 -12.18
C LEU A 106 -8.56 -4.27 -11.89
N VAL A 107 -9.62 -5.00 -12.19
CA VAL A 107 -11.01 -4.53 -12.07
C VAL A 107 -11.35 -4.36 -10.58
N PRO A 108 -11.78 -3.17 -10.13
CA PRO A 108 -12.33 -3.02 -8.79
C PRO A 108 -13.77 -3.55 -8.79
N VAL A 109 -14.13 -4.40 -7.82
CA VAL A 109 -15.52 -4.80 -7.59
C VAL A 109 -15.95 -4.30 -6.22
N THR A 110 -16.90 -3.37 -6.24
CA THR A 110 -17.71 -2.92 -5.11
C THR A 110 -18.58 -4.07 -4.61
N GLY A 111 -18.50 -4.40 -3.33
CA GLY A 111 -19.37 -5.38 -2.67
C GLY A 111 -19.77 -4.89 -1.28
N GLU A 112 -21.01 -4.41 -1.18
CA GLU A 112 -21.69 -4.10 0.07
C GLU A 112 -21.96 -5.39 0.86
N SER A 113 -21.64 -5.40 2.16
CA SER A 113 -22.51 -5.87 3.27
C SER A 113 -21.69 -6.19 4.52
N GLY A 114 -22.09 -5.61 5.65
CA GLY A 114 -21.42 -5.75 6.94
C GLY A 114 -21.91 -6.93 7.78
N VAL A 115 -21.21 -7.17 8.90
CA VAL A 115 -21.75 -7.26 10.27
C VAL A 115 -20.60 -7.25 11.29
N ALA A 116 -20.88 -6.65 12.45
CA ALA A 116 -19.96 -6.31 13.53
C ALA A 116 -19.69 -7.45 14.53
N ALA A 117 -18.50 -7.45 15.15
CA ALA A 117 -18.30 -7.60 16.62
C ALA A 117 -16.80 -7.62 17.02
N GLY A 118 -16.46 -6.89 18.08
CA GLY A 118 -15.38 -7.27 19.02
C GLY A 118 -14.06 -6.49 18.96
N ARG A 119 -13.89 -5.55 19.90
CA ARG A 119 -12.63 -4.85 20.22
C ARG A 119 -11.51 -5.83 20.61
N ALA A 120 -10.40 -5.80 19.87
CA ALA A 120 -9.04 -6.03 20.38
C ALA A 120 -8.02 -5.45 19.39
N ALA A 121 -7.03 -4.71 19.89
CA ALA A 121 -6.01 -4.04 19.11
C ALA A 121 -5.13 -5.01 18.30
N VAL A 122 -5.13 -4.92 16.97
CA VAL A 122 -4.15 -5.58 16.09
C VAL A 122 -4.00 -4.73 14.82
N ALA A 123 -2.79 -4.70 14.25
CA ALA A 123 -2.39 -4.14 12.94
C ALA A 123 -3.37 -4.52 11.79
N PRO A 124 -3.28 -3.91 10.58
CA PRO A 124 -4.21 -4.14 9.47
C PRO A 124 -4.59 -5.59 9.34
N ALA A 125 -5.89 -5.85 9.34
CA ALA A 125 -6.40 -7.12 8.85
C ALA A 125 -6.04 -7.18 7.36
N GLN A 126 -4.83 -7.67 7.05
CA GLN A 126 -4.48 -8.21 5.74
C GLN A 126 -5.71 -8.92 5.22
N VAL A 127 -6.23 -8.52 4.05
CA VAL A 127 -7.44 -9.14 3.49
C VAL A 127 -7.17 -10.64 3.42
N ARG A 128 -7.84 -11.41 4.28
CA ARG A 128 -7.69 -12.85 4.40
C ARG A 128 -8.74 -13.48 3.51
N LEU A 129 -8.30 -13.90 2.34
CA LEU A 129 -9.13 -14.56 1.35
C LEU A 129 -9.15 -16.06 1.62
N THR A 130 -10.34 -16.65 1.59
CA THR A 130 -10.46 -18.11 1.51
C THR A 130 -9.96 -18.59 0.14
N ARG A 131 -9.84 -19.91 -0.02
CA ARG A 131 -9.47 -20.48 -1.32
C ARG A 131 -10.55 -20.15 -2.35
N GLU A 132 -11.81 -20.23 -1.95
CA GLU A 132 -12.98 -19.95 -2.76
C GLU A 132 -12.96 -18.49 -3.24
N ASP A 133 -12.72 -17.54 -2.33
CA ASP A 133 -12.62 -16.12 -2.68
C ASP A 133 -11.47 -15.85 -3.67
N LEU A 134 -10.33 -16.53 -3.50
CA LEU A 134 -9.18 -16.38 -4.39
C LEU A 134 -9.51 -16.87 -5.80
N LEU A 135 -10.15 -18.03 -5.93
CA LEU A 135 -10.57 -18.57 -7.23
C LEU A 135 -11.57 -17.64 -7.93
N GLU A 136 -12.59 -17.19 -7.19
CA GLU A 136 -13.61 -16.28 -7.71
C GLU A 136 -13.00 -14.96 -8.20
N ARG A 137 -12.17 -14.31 -7.38
CA ARG A 137 -11.58 -13.00 -7.71
C ARG A 137 -10.52 -13.08 -8.81
N SER A 138 -9.75 -14.16 -8.84
CA SER A 138 -8.68 -14.31 -9.85
C SER A 138 -9.20 -14.88 -11.17
N GLY A 139 -10.35 -15.56 -11.16
CA GLY A 139 -10.89 -16.26 -12.33
C GLY A 139 -9.96 -17.36 -12.84
N VAL A 140 -9.18 -17.98 -11.94
CA VAL A 140 -8.39 -19.19 -12.25
C VAL A 140 -9.14 -20.43 -11.79
N ASP A 141 -8.84 -21.58 -12.38
CA ASP A 141 -9.36 -22.85 -11.92
C ASP A 141 -8.55 -23.42 -10.74
N ASP A 142 -9.12 -24.44 -10.10
CA ASP A 142 -8.51 -25.11 -8.95
C ASP A 142 -7.17 -25.79 -9.31
N GLU A 143 -7.05 -26.26 -10.56
CA GLU A 143 -5.84 -26.92 -11.07
C GLU A 143 -4.65 -25.97 -11.14
N LEU A 144 -4.82 -24.79 -11.74
CA LEU A 144 -3.79 -23.77 -11.83
C LEU A 144 -3.40 -23.26 -10.44
N LEU A 145 -4.37 -23.00 -9.55
CA LEU A 145 -4.07 -22.59 -8.18
C LEU A 145 -3.28 -23.66 -7.43
N ASN A 146 -3.65 -24.94 -7.55
CA ASN A 146 -2.91 -26.05 -6.97
C ASN A 146 -1.48 -26.15 -7.51
N ALA A 147 -1.30 -25.96 -8.81
CA ALA A 147 0.01 -25.97 -9.44
C ALA A 147 0.88 -24.80 -8.95
N LEU A 148 0.32 -23.60 -8.81
CA LEU A 148 1.03 -22.43 -8.26
C LEU A 148 1.46 -22.61 -6.81
N VAL A 149 0.58 -23.17 -5.96
CA VAL A 149 0.90 -23.47 -4.56
C VAL A 149 1.94 -24.58 -4.47
N ARG A 150 1.83 -25.65 -5.28
CA ARG A 150 2.80 -26.75 -5.32
C ARG A 150 4.18 -26.29 -5.82
N ALA A 151 4.20 -25.39 -6.81
CA ALA A 151 5.43 -24.78 -7.30
C ALA A 151 6.05 -23.82 -6.27
N GLY A 152 5.32 -23.42 -5.24
CA GLY A 152 5.74 -22.46 -4.23
C GLY A 152 5.65 -21.00 -4.69
N VAL A 153 5.01 -20.74 -5.83
CA VAL A 153 4.85 -19.39 -6.39
C VAL A 153 3.90 -18.58 -5.50
N ILE A 154 2.74 -19.17 -5.17
CA ILE A 154 1.81 -18.65 -4.15
C ILE A 154 2.01 -19.43 -2.86
N THR A 155 2.05 -18.72 -1.73
CA THR A 155 2.10 -19.35 -0.40
C THR A 155 0.93 -18.83 0.44
N PRO A 156 0.12 -19.70 1.05
CA PRO A 156 -0.91 -19.26 1.98
C PRO A 156 -0.27 -18.53 3.17
N MET A 157 -0.88 -17.44 3.62
CA MET A 157 -0.48 -16.75 4.86
C MET A 157 -0.70 -17.65 6.09
N PHE A 158 -1.76 -18.45 6.04
CA PHE A 158 -2.10 -19.41 7.08
C PHE A 158 -2.58 -20.72 6.45
N LYS A 159 -2.18 -21.84 7.04
CA LYS A 159 -2.63 -23.17 6.65
C LYS A 159 -2.88 -23.99 7.91
N GLY A 160 -4.14 -24.31 8.19
CA GLY A 160 -4.53 -25.03 9.41
C GLY A 160 -5.98 -25.50 9.38
N ALA A 161 -6.27 -26.62 10.05
CA ALA A 161 -7.62 -27.20 10.18
C ALA A 161 -8.38 -27.37 8.84
N GLY A 162 -7.68 -27.72 7.76
CA GLY A 162 -8.28 -27.88 6.42
C GLY A 162 -8.54 -26.56 5.68
N THR A 163 -8.25 -25.42 6.28
CA THR A 163 -8.42 -24.09 5.66
C THR A 163 -7.07 -23.48 5.31
N ALA A 164 -7.04 -22.75 4.20
CA ALA A 164 -5.90 -21.95 3.76
C ALA A 164 -6.37 -20.52 3.52
N LEU A 165 -5.64 -19.55 4.06
CA LEU A 165 -5.92 -18.14 3.87
C LEU A 165 -4.83 -17.50 3.01
N TYR A 166 -5.25 -16.67 2.07
CA TYR A 166 -4.39 -15.97 1.12
C TYR A 166 -4.56 -14.46 1.29
N ASP A 167 -3.56 -13.71 0.82
CA ASP A 167 -3.66 -12.25 0.75
C ASP A 167 -4.24 -11.81 -0.61
N GLU A 168 -4.45 -10.51 -0.74
CA GLU A 168 -4.85 -9.87 -2.01
C GLU A 168 -3.80 -10.01 -3.12
N HIS A 169 -2.51 -10.13 -2.78
CA HIS A 169 -1.44 -10.30 -3.76
C HIS A 169 -1.51 -11.65 -4.47
N ALA A 170 -1.97 -12.70 -3.78
CA ALA A 170 -2.21 -14.00 -4.39
C ALA A 170 -3.19 -13.92 -5.58
N VAL A 171 -4.18 -13.02 -5.55
CA VAL A 171 -5.12 -12.79 -6.66
C VAL A 171 -4.37 -12.29 -7.89
N VAL A 172 -3.53 -11.27 -7.71
CA VAL A 172 -2.74 -10.67 -8.79
C VAL A 172 -1.75 -11.67 -9.38
N ILE A 173 -1.06 -12.43 -8.52
CA ILE A 173 -0.11 -13.46 -8.93
C ILE A 173 -0.83 -14.54 -9.76
N ALA A 174 -2.01 -14.99 -9.32
CA ALA A 174 -2.81 -15.98 -10.03
C ALA A 174 -3.30 -15.47 -11.39
N GLN A 175 -3.77 -14.23 -11.49
CA GLN A 175 -4.19 -13.61 -12.74
C GLN A 175 -3.03 -13.48 -13.73
N CYS A 176 -1.86 -13.01 -13.28
CA CYS A 176 -0.65 -12.94 -14.09
C CYS A 176 -0.20 -14.33 -14.56
N ALA A 177 -0.25 -15.33 -13.68
CA ALA A 177 0.10 -16.71 -14.04
C ALA A 177 -0.86 -17.28 -15.09
N ARG A 178 -2.17 -16.99 -15.00
CA ARG A 178 -3.15 -17.38 -16.02
C ARG A 178 -2.83 -16.76 -17.37
N ALA A 179 -2.57 -15.45 -17.40
CA ALA A 179 -2.20 -14.75 -18.63
C ALA A 179 -0.88 -15.26 -19.24
N LEU A 180 0.09 -15.65 -18.40
CA LEU A 180 1.35 -16.25 -18.83
C LEU A 180 1.17 -17.68 -19.37
N ALA A 181 0.19 -18.43 -18.87
CA ALA A 181 -0.13 -19.77 -19.36
C ALA A 181 -0.59 -19.75 -20.82
N ASP A 182 -1.23 -18.68 -21.29
CA ASP A 182 -1.60 -18.48 -22.71
C ASP A 182 -0.37 -18.45 -23.64
N TYR A 183 0.82 -18.18 -23.09
CA TYR A 183 2.11 -18.21 -23.80
C TYR A 183 2.93 -19.48 -23.51
N GLY A 184 2.32 -20.52 -22.91
CA GLY A 184 2.99 -21.78 -22.55
C GLY A 184 3.86 -21.70 -21.30
N VAL A 185 3.78 -20.61 -20.52
CA VAL A 185 4.57 -20.46 -19.29
C VAL A 185 3.85 -21.14 -18.13
N GLU A 186 4.28 -22.35 -17.82
CA GLU A 186 3.75 -23.10 -16.67
C GLU A 186 4.25 -22.61 -15.29
N PRO A 187 3.52 -22.91 -14.20
CA PRO A 187 3.90 -22.54 -12.82
C PRO A 187 5.32 -22.94 -12.40
N ARG A 188 5.86 -24.03 -12.95
CA ARG A 188 7.24 -24.47 -12.67
C ARG A 188 8.29 -23.45 -13.13
N HIS A 189 8.02 -22.73 -14.23
CA HIS A 189 8.90 -21.70 -14.77
C HIS A 189 8.87 -20.43 -13.91
N LEU A 190 7.79 -20.22 -13.15
CA LEU A 190 7.62 -19.06 -12.28
C LEU A 190 8.45 -19.12 -10.99
N ARG A 191 9.05 -20.29 -10.68
CA ARG A 191 9.89 -20.47 -9.47
C ARG A 191 11.08 -19.51 -9.44
N ALA A 192 11.67 -19.20 -10.58
CA ALA A 192 12.80 -18.27 -10.65
C ALA A 192 12.40 -16.85 -10.23
N PHE A 193 11.20 -16.40 -10.62
CA PHE A 193 10.65 -15.11 -10.19
C PHE A 193 10.39 -15.10 -8.68
N ARG A 194 9.82 -16.19 -8.15
CA ARG A 194 9.62 -16.32 -6.70
C ARG A 194 10.93 -16.24 -5.92
N SER A 195 11.95 -17.00 -6.32
CA SER A 195 13.26 -16.97 -5.68
C SER A 195 13.96 -15.61 -5.80
N ALA A 196 13.71 -14.84 -6.87
CA ALA A 196 14.18 -13.46 -6.97
C ALA A 196 13.47 -12.53 -5.96
N ALA A 197 12.15 -12.66 -5.83
CA ALA A 197 11.34 -11.88 -4.89
C ALA A 197 11.69 -12.17 -3.41
N ASP A 198 11.93 -13.44 -3.06
CA ASP A 198 12.35 -13.83 -1.71
C ASP A 198 13.68 -13.16 -1.34
N ARG A 199 14.68 -13.20 -2.24
CA ARG A 199 15.97 -12.53 -2.03
C ARG A 199 15.87 -11.01 -1.88
N GLN A 200 14.95 -10.38 -2.61
CA GLN A 200 14.69 -8.94 -2.47
C GLN A 200 14.03 -8.62 -1.13
N SER A 201 13.09 -9.46 -0.69
CA SER A 201 12.44 -9.34 0.62
C SER A 201 13.45 -9.48 1.77
N ASP A 202 14.37 -10.44 1.67
CA ASP A 202 15.44 -10.64 2.67
C ASP A 202 16.34 -9.41 2.81
N LEU A 203 16.71 -8.77 1.68
CA LEU A 203 17.49 -7.53 1.68
C LEU A 203 16.74 -6.38 2.37
N ILE A 204 15.45 -6.23 2.09
CA ILE A 204 14.60 -5.22 2.74
C ILE A 204 14.54 -5.47 4.25
N ALA A 205 14.33 -6.71 4.66
CA ALA A 205 14.29 -7.11 6.07
C ALA A 205 15.62 -6.84 6.79
N GLN A 206 16.75 -7.08 6.12
CA GLN A 206 18.09 -6.79 6.65
C GLN A 206 18.31 -5.28 6.89
N ILE A 207 17.77 -4.42 6.03
CA ILE A 207 17.90 -2.96 6.15
C ILE A 207 16.93 -2.39 7.20
N ALA A 208 15.68 -2.86 7.23
CA ALA A 208 14.67 -2.36 8.16
C ALA A 208 14.80 -2.93 9.58
N GLY A 209 15.31 -4.16 9.72
CA GLY A 209 15.40 -4.89 10.98
C GLY A 209 16.13 -4.16 12.13
N PRO A 210 17.27 -3.49 11.90
CA PRO A 210 17.97 -2.72 12.93
C PRO A 210 17.15 -1.55 13.52
N VAL A 211 16.27 -0.92 12.73
CA VAL A 211 15.49 0.25 13.16
C VAL A 211 14.44 -0.13 14.22
N VAL A 212 13.85 -1.33 14.10
CA VAL A 212 12.88 -1.88 15.07
C VAL A 212 13.52 -2.07 16.45
N LYS A 213 14.79 -2.48 16.50
CA LYS A 213 15.51 -2.80 17.76
C LYS A 213 15.88 -1.56 18.58
N GLY A 214 15.77 -0.35 18.02
CA GLY A 214 16.17 0.90 18.66
C GLY A 214 15.30 1.37 19.84
N GLY A 215 14.19 0.70 20.17
CA GLY A 215 13.44 0.84 21.42
C GLY A 215 12.73 2.18 21.70
N LYS A 216 12.92 3.22 20.87
CA LYS A 216 12.25 4.52 21.01
C LYS A 216 10.79 4.45 20.58
N ALA A 217 9.92 5.28 21.16
CA ALA A 217 8.56 5.47 20.67
C ALA A 217 8.56 5.79 19.16
N GLY A 218 7.70 5.14 18.38
CA GLY A 218 7.66 5.26 16.91
C GLY A 218 8.79 4.55 16.16
N ALA A 219 9.59 3.68 16.81
CA ALA A 219 10.62 2.90 16.12
C ALA A 219 10.03 1.90 15.10
N ARG A 220 8.86 1.33 15.39
CA ARG A 220 8.14 0.45 14.44
C ARG A 220 7.65 1.23 13.23
N ASP A 221 6.99 2.37 13.44
CA ASP A 221 6.51 3.21 12.34
C ASP A 221 7.66 3.65 11.41
N ARG A 222 8.81 4.06 12.00
CA ARG A 222 10.01 4.40 11.24
C ARG A 222 10.63 3.22 10.50
N ALA A 223 10.62 2.03 11.10
CA ALA A 223 11.12 0.83 10.45
C ALA A 223 10.20 0.42 9.28
N ASP A 224 8.89 0.54 9.45
CA ASP A 224 7.92 0.25 8.41
C ASP A 224 8.03 1.25 7.26
N ASP A 225 8.15 2.55 7.55
CA ASP A 225 8.34 3.57 6.51
C ASP A 225 9.68 3.39 5.78
N LEU A 226 10.76 3.03 6.48
CA LEU A 226 12.04 2.67 5.85
C LEU A 226 11.91 1.41 4.98
N ALA A 227 11.25 0.36 5.47
CA ALA A 227 11.03 -0.87 4.72
C ALA A 227 10.25 -0.58 3.42
N ARG A 228 9.23 0.28 3.49
CA ARG A 228 8.47 0.74 2.32
C ARG A 228 9.35 1.54 1.35
N GLU A 229 10.20 2.45 1.85
CA GLU A 229 11.12 3.22 1.00
C GLU A 229 12.10 2.30 0.25
N VAL A 230 12.73 1.36 0.96
CA VAL A 230 13.66 0.39 0.37
C VAL A 230 12.94 -0.54 -0.60
N ALA A 231 11.74 -1.01 -0.27
CA ALA A 231 10.93 -1.85 -1.15
C ALA A 231 10.61 -1.14 -2.47
N ALA A 232 10.17 0.12 -2.42
CA ALA A 232 9.87 0.89 -3.63
C ALA A 232 11.12 1.10 -4.52
N LEU A 233 12.28 1.36 -3.91
CA LEU A 233 13.55 1.45 -4.63
C LEU A 233 13.96 0.12 -5.25
N ALA A 234 13.83 -0.99 -4.50
CA ALA A 234 14.14 -2.33 -4.99
C ALA A 234 13.24 -2.73 -6.16
N ILE A 235 11.93 -2.45 -6.09
CA ILE A 235 10.98 -2.67 -7.17
C ILE A 235 11.40 -1.85 -8.40
N THR A 236 11.66 -0.55 -8.23
CA THR A 236 12.07 0.35 -9.33
C THR A 236 13.35 -0.12 -10.01
N LEU A 237 14.35 -0.51 -9.22
CA LEU A 237 15.61 -1.08 -9.71
C LEU A 237 15.35 -2.37 -10.49
N HIS A 238 14.59 -3.31 -9.92
CA HIS A 238 14.31 -4.60 -10.54
C HIS A 238 13.59 -4.46 -11.87
N THR A 239 12.55 -3.62 -11.94
CA THR A 239 11.83 -3.42 -13.19
C THR A 239 12.70 -2.72 -14.25
N SER A 240 13.59 -1.80 -13.83
CA SER A 240 14.54 -1.15 -14.75
C SER A 240 15.57 -2.15 -15.30
N LEU A 241 16.08 -3.05 -14.46
CA LEU A 241 16.99 -4.13 -14.87
C LEU A 241 16.32 -5.08 -15.86
N ILE A 242 15.07 -5.49 -15.60
CA ILE A 242 14.29 -6.33 -16.53
C ILE A 242 14.09 -5.61 -17.86
N LYS A 243 13.64 -4.35 -17.84
CA LYS A 243 13.43 -3.56 -19.07
C LYS A 243 14.72 -3.44 -19.90
N SER A 244 15.85 -3.17 -19.25
CA SER A 244 17.16 -3.10 -19.92
C SER A 244 17.53 -4.45 -20.55
N ALA A 245 17.43 -5.54 -19.78
CA ALA A 245 17.81 -6.87 -20.26
C ALA A 245 16.90 -7.37 -21.39
N VAL A 246 15.59 -7.12 -21.32
CA VAL A 246 14.64 -7.47 -22.38
C VAL A 246 14.95 -6.68 -23.65
N ARG A 247 15.23 -5.37 -23.54
CA ARG A 247 15.67 -4.56 -24.68
C ARG A 247 16.91 -5.14 -25.34
N ASP A 248 17.93 -5.51 -24.56
CA ASP A 248 19.16 -6.10 -25.09
C ASP A 248 18.95 -7.46 -25.79
N VAL A 249 17.91 -8.21 -25.41
CA VAL A 249 17.54 -9.47 -26.07
C VAL A 249 16.76 -9.23 -27.36
N LEU A 250 15.91 -8.19 -27.40
CA LEU A 250 15.10 -7.86 -28.58
C LEU A 250 15.86 -7.05 -29.63
N ASP A 251 16.88 -6.30 -29.23
CA ASP A 251 17.76 -5.52 -30.11
C ASP A 251 18.90 -6.39 -30.73
N ARG A 252 18.91 -7.71 -30.47
CA ARG A 252 19.83 -8.71 -31.06
C ARG A 252 19.16 -9.50 -32.17
#